data_AF-A0A4S8JX39-F1
#
_entry.id   AF-A0A4S8JX39-F1
#
_cell.length_a   1.000
_cell.length_b   1.000
_cell.length_c   1.000
_cell.angle_alpha   90.00
_cell.angle_beta   90.00
_cell.angle_gamma   90.00
#
_symmetry.space_group_name_H-M   'P 1'
#
loop_
_entity.id
_entity.type
_entity.pdbx_description
1 polymer ?
#
loop_
_entity_poly.entity_id
_entity_poly.type
_entity_poly.pdbx_seq_one_letter_code
_entity_poly.pdbx_strand_id
1 'polypeptide(L)'
;MPVAKAVERKRAKRGRGVRVVECAPLSRKGKGFDGDLDHAGQRRKAGGDQFDSSDADSVSSISTGLLELANDTECLNSQEFELEKYIDDLYEKRGSTREKALSGLVDAFEGHVLLKFVENKFITLLNQYINSIKRGSTKEACLASRAIGLLAITVGAENNAHEIMEESVSHLSQALISGSDARKKSSVLDCLAVVTFIGAIDLAETEISLKAMWQVIYPKSGPNVGLVKKLPSTVLAVAISAWSFLLTTISDWRINPDNWKESVAFLSTLLEDNDRSVRVAAGEAIALFFELGILDLHRSDHIDIDNLNHEVLKHGMLTYMQSMKAKILAKANDLSVEAGGKGTDKKNLNDQRDLFQKILDYVQTGECPEISLKISSKHGLLRASTWTQTIRLNFLKRFLGRGFLKHAQDNELLHDLFNFEQDKTVSLSSIEKKISRSEGDKGRTQKMKKDRKLAQERKRGHLITQEE
;
A
#
# COMPACT_ATOMS: atom_id res chain seq x y z
N MET A 1 24.78 -62.69 -8.81
CA MET A 1 24.91 -63.45 -7.54
C MET A 1 24.08 -62.75 -6.48
N PRO A 2 23.33 -63.50 -5.65
CA PRO A 2 22.14 -62.97 -4.99
C PRO A 2 22.26 -62.91 -3.44
N VAL A 3 21.22 -62.34 -2.83
CA VAL A 3 20.72 -62.54 -1.45
C VAL A 3 21.41 -61.75 -0.32
N ALA A 4 20.65 -60.80 0.27
CA ALA A 4 20.30 -60.85 1.69
C ALA A 4 19.12 -59.89 2.02
N LYS A 5 17.95 -60.49 2.26
CA LYS A 5 16.81 -59.89 2.99
C LYS A 5 17.14 -59.78 4.48
N ALA A 6 16.73 -58.69 5.13
CA ALA A 6 16.51 -58.63 6.58
C ALA A 6 15.32 -57.67 6.82
N VAL A 7 14.09 -58.19 6.92
CA VAL A 7 13.39 -58.62 8.15
C VAL A 7 12.98 -57.45 9.03
N GLU A 8 11.71 -57.13 8.85
CA GLU A 8 10.81 -56.33 9.67
C GLU A 8 10.66 -56.93 11.09
N ARG A 9 10.80 -56.10 12.13
CA ARG A 9 10.35 -56.46 13.50
C ARG A 9 9.49 -55.35 14.09
N LYS A 10 8.19 -55.64 14.11
CA LYS A 10 7.18 -55.01 14.96
C LYS A 10 7.57 -55.10 16.44
N ARG A 11 7.36 -54.02 17.20
CA ARG A 11 7.14 -54.12 18.64
C ARG A 11 6.04 -53.15 19.08
N ALA A 12 4.95 -53.71 19.59
CA ALA A 12 3.79 -52.99 20.10
C ALA A 12 3.69 -53.12 21.63
N LYS A 13 3.30 -51.99 22.24
CA LYS A 13 2.48 -51.76 23.45
C LYS A 13 2.94 -52.25 24.84
N ARG A 14 3.05 -51.27 25.76
CA ARG A 14 2.26 -51.01 27.00
C ARG A 14 3.06 -49.99 27.84
N GLY A 15 2.56 -48.94 28.48
CA GLY A 15 1.23 -48.55 28.95
C GLY A 15 1.37 -48.08 30.41
N ARG A 16 1.05 -46.80 30.70
CA ARG A 16 0.74 -46.10 31.98
C ARG A 16 0.97 -44.60 31.68
N GLY A 17 0.05 -43.65 31.81
CA GLY A 17 -1.19 -43.51 32.58
C GLY A 17 -1.07 -42.22 33.42
N VAL A 18 -2.17 -41.44 33.56
CA VAL A 18 -2.39 -40.29 34.49
C VAL A 18 -2.03 -38.90 33.92
N ARG A 19 -2.83 -37.82 33.98
CA ARG A 19 -4.22 -37.52 34.41
C ARG A 19 -4.67 -36.25 33.65
N VAL A 20 -5.94 -36.21 33.26
CA VAL A 20 -6.68 -35.03 32.79
C VAL A 20 -7.16 -34.25 34.02
N VAL A 21 -7.09 -32.91 33.99
CA VAL A 21 -7.80 -32.04 34.93
C VAL A 21 -8.75 -31.16 34.11
N GLU A 22 -10.03 -31.42 34.30
CA GLU A 22 -11.19 -30.68 33.83
C GLU A 22 -11.73 -29.90 35.04
N CYS A 23 -12.00 -28.60 34.88
CA CYS A 23 -12.75 -27.82 35.87
C CYS A 23 -13.82 -26.99 35.16
N ALA A 24 -15.07 -27.34 35.44
CA ALA A 24 -16.30 -26.64 35.09
C ALA A 24 -16.60 -25.50 36.11
N PRO A 25 -17.57 -24.61 35.82
CA PRO A 25 -17.71 -23.31 36.49
C PRO A 25 -18.70 -23.34 37.66
N LEU A 26 -18.49 -22.44 38.64
CA LEU A 26 -19.43 -22.19 39.73
C LEU A 26 -20.16 -20.86 39.51
N SER A 27 -21.49 -20.96 39.44
CA SER A 27 -22.45 -19.86 39.56
C SER A 27 -23.06 -19.89 40.96
N ARG A 28 -23.15 -18.76 41.66
CA ARG A 28 -24.09 -18.58 42.79
C ARG A 28 -24.65 -17.15 42.85
N LYS A 29 -25.96 -17.13 43.12
CA LYS A 29 -26.92 -16.03 43.19
C LYS A 29 -26.75 -15.15 44.45
N GLY A 30 -26.95 -13.83 44.28
CA GLY A 30 -28.05 -13.00 44.80
C GLY A 30 -28.40 -12.92 46.30
N LYS A 31 -28.48 -11.68 46.80
CA LYS A 31 -29.36 -11.03 47.83
C LYS A 31 -28.71 -9.65 48.13
N GLY A 32 -29.30 -8.46 48.04
CA GLY A 32 -30.68 -7.99 48.20
C GLY A 32 -30.89 -7.51 49.66
N PHE A 33 -30.84 -6.20 49.93
CA PHE A 33 -31.57 -5.52 51.03
C PHE A 33 -31.49 -3.98 50.91
N ASP A 34 -32.67 -3.37 51.09
CA ASP A 34 -33.03 -1.94 51.04
C ASP A 34 -32.51 -1.09 52.20
N GLY A 35 -32.60 0.24 52.04
CA GLY A 35 -32.56 1.20 53.14
C GLY A 35 -32.45 2.67 52.69
N ASP A 36 -33.59 3.28 52.37
CA ASP A 36 -33.80 4.74 52.29
C ASP A 36 -33.46 5.44 53.62
N LEU A 37 -33.02 6.71 53.57
CA LEU A 37 -33.45 7.83 54.44
C LEU A 37 -32.72 9.14 54.09
N ASP A 38 -33.45 10.01 53.37
CA ASP A 38 -33.75 11.43 53.63
C ASP A 38 -32.72 12.52 53.99
N HIS A 39 -32.93 13.67 53.29
CA HIS A 39 -32.82 15.08 53.72
C HIS A 39 -31.40 15.65 53.94
N ALA A 40 -31.04 16.90 53.61
CA ALA A 40 -31.63 18.10 53.01
C ALA A 40 -30.42 18.94 52.51
N GLY A 41 -30.47 19.74 51.44
CA GLY A 41 -31.11 21.04 51.41
C GLY A 41 -30.13 22.19 51.76
N GLN A 42 -29.75 22.98 50.74
CA GLN A 42 -29.75 24.46 50.72
C GLN A 42 -28.57 25.18 50.02
N ARG A 43 -29.04 26.19 49.28
CA ARG A 43 -28.45 27.12 48.32
C ARG A 43 -27.99 28.43 49.00
N ARG A 44 -27.12 29.19 48.28
CA ARG A 44 -26.90 30.67 48.29
C ARG A 44 -26.07 31.20 49.49
N LYS A 45 -25.23 32.26 49.43
CA LYS A 45 -25.17 33.57 48.74
C LYS A 45 -23.73 34.13 48.97
N ALA A 46 -22.99 34.70 48.00
CA ALA A 46 -22.82 36.12 47.62
C ALA A 46 -22.47 37.17 48.73
N GLY A 47 -21.38 37.95 48.49
CA GLY A 47 -21.03 39.28 49.06
C GLY A 47 -19.77 39.27 49.97
N GLY A 48 -18.61 39.80 49.57
CA GLY A 48 -18.11 41.19 49.80
C GLY A 48 -17.38 41.27 51.16
N ASP A 49 -16.14 41.75 51.37
CA ASP A 49 -15.43 42.94 50.85
C ASP A 49 -13.95 42.95 51.33
N GLN A 50 -13.15 43.87 50.74
CA GLN A 50 -11.93 44.55 51.23
C GLN A 50 -10.49 43.99 50.99
N PHE A 51 -9.84 44.62 49.99
CA PHE A 51 -8.52 45.31 49.96
C PHE A 51 -7.35 44.82 50.84
N ASP A 52 -6.22 44.49 50.18
CA ASP A 52 -4.96 45.23 50.39
C ASP A 52 -4.05 45.19 49.13
N SER A 53 -3.21 46.20 49.03
CA SER A 53 -2.47 46.74 47.88
C SER A 53 -1.10 46.08 47.61
N SER A 54 -0.69 45.98 46.34
CA SER A 54 0.60 46.57 45.87
C SER A 54 0.77 46.45 44.34
N ASP A 55 1.06 47.58 43.70
CA ASP A 55 1.55 47.69 42.33
C ASP A 55 2.97 47.12 42.18
N ALA A 56 3.21 46.37 41.10
CA ALA A 56 4.52 46.24 40.49
C ALA A 56 4.35 46.03 38.97
N ASP A 57 4.99 46.91 38.21
CA ASP A 57 4.99 47.00 36.75
C ASP A 57 5.16 45.65 36.04
N SER A 58 4.41 45.43 34.97
CA SER A 58 4.83 44.48 33.94
C SER A 58 4.44 44.99 32.56
N VAL A 59 5.50 45.37 31.86
CA VAL A 59 5.55 45.95 30.52
C VAL A 59 5.08 44.92 29.50
N SER A 60 4.28 45.40 28.55
CA SER A 60 3.90 44.76 27.28
C SER A 60 4.92 43.73 26.77
N SER A 61 4.53 42.45 26.72
CA SER A 61 5.30 41.43 26.00
C SER A 61 4.74 41.21 24.59
N ILE A 62 5.39 41.87 23.63
CA ILE A 62 5.47 41.41 22.24
C ILE A 62 6.44 40.22 22.26
N SER A 63 5.98 38.98 22.47
CA SER A 63 6.88 37.81 22.49
C SER A 63 6.22 36.46 22.22
N THR A 64 5.07 36.42 21.54
CA THR A 64 4.52 35.14 21.08
C THR A 64 5.35 34.57 19.93
N GLY A 65 5.88 35.41 19.02
CA GLY A 65 6.65 34.95 17.86
C GLY A 65 8.10 34.54 18.14
N LEU A 66 8.74 35.07 19.19
CA LEU A 66 10.12 34.73 19.55
C LEU A 66 10.18 33.45 20.41
N LEU A 67 9.19 33.25 21.30
CA LEU A 67 9.10 32.03 22.10
C LEU A 67 8.72 30.81 21.26
N GLU A 68 7.86 30.96 20.25
CA GLU A 68 7.52 29.88 19.32
C GLU A 68 8.75 29.44 18.50
N LEU A 69 9.54 30.41 18.00
CA LEU A 69 10.78 30.12 17.27
C LEU A 69 11.87 29.52 18.16
N ALA A 70 11.99 29.95 19.42
CA ALA A 70 12.94 29.38 20.38
C ALA A 70 12.56 27.95 20.80
N ASN A 71 11.27 27.70 21.04
CA ASN A 71 10.74 26.39 21.42
C ASN A 71 10.83 25.38 20.26
N ASP A 72 10.58 25.81 19.02
CA ASP A 72 10.80 24.99 17.83
C ASP A 72 12.30 24.66 17.66
N THR A 73 13.19 25.61 17.92
CA THR A 73 14.65 25.40 17.79
C THR A 73 15.21 24.44 18.87
N GLU A 74 14.78 24.57 20.13
CA GLU A 74 15.18 23.64 21.21
C GLU A 74 14.59 22.24 21.01
N CYS A 75 13.35 22.13 20.54
CA CYS A 75 12.71 20.85 20.22
C CYS A 75 13.44 20.12 19.08
N LEU A 76 13.82 20.83 18.01
CA LEU A 76 14.56 20.25 16.88
C LEU A 76 15.95 19.73 17.29
N ASN A 77 16.67 20.47 18.14
CA ASN A 77 17.97 20.03 18.67
C ASN A 77 17.85 18.77 19.56
N SER A 78 16.78 18.66 20.35
CA SER A 78 16.51 17.47 21.17
C SER A 78 16.15 16.24 20.32
N GLN A 79 15.43 16.45 19.22
CA GLN A 79 15.06 15.39 18.29
C GLN A 79 16.27 14.90 17.50
N GLU A 80 17.12 15.80 17.00
CA GLU A 80 18.34 15.43 16.29
C GLU A 80 19.28 14.60 17.17
N PHE A 81 19.46 14.97 18.45
CA PHE A 81 20.25 14.20 19.40
C PHE A 81 19.73 12.77 19.62
N GLU A 82 18.41 12.60 19.77
CA GLU A 82 17.81 11.26 19.89
C GLU A 82 17.96 10.44 18.59
N LEU A 83 17.88 11.09 17.42
CA LEU A 83 18.13 10.43 16.13
C LEU A 83 19.59 9.97 15.98
N GLU A 84 20.55 10.76 16.43
CA GLU A 84 21.97 10.37 16.44
C GLU A 84 22.22 9.16 17.34
N LYS A 85 21.62 9.16 18.52
CA LYS A 85 21.66 8.00 19.41
C LYS A 85 21.08 6.74 18.78
N TYR A 86 20.00 6.85 18.00
CA TYR A 86 19.50 5.70 17.24
C TYR A 86 20.51 5.21 16.20
N ILE A 87 21.24 6.11 15.53
CA ILE A 87 22.31 5.71 14.59
C ILE A 87 23.39 4.92 15.34
N ASP A 88 23.84 5.38 16.50
CA ASP A 88 24.85 4.68 17.30
C ASP A 88 24.35 3.29 17.73
N ASP A 89 23.10 3.20 18.19
CA ASP A 89 22.46 1.95 18.58
C ASP A 89 22.32 0.94 17.41
N LEU A 90 22.42 1.36 16.14
CA LEU A 90 22.46 0.43 14.99
C LEU A 90 23.78 -0.35 14.91
N TYR A 91 24.87 0.16 15.49
CA TYR A 91 26.16 -0.53 15.53
C TYR A 91 26.26 -1.55 16.67
N GLU A 92 25.29 -1.58 17.58
CA GLU A 92 25.31 -2.47 18.72
C GLU A 92 25.23 -3.95 18.33
N LYS A 93 25.98 -4.79 19.05
CA LYS A 93 26.01 -6.24 18.78
C LYS A 93 24.67 -6.91 19.03
N ARG A 94 23.90 -6.38 19.98
CA ARG A 94 22.62 -6.96 20.43
C ARG A 94 21.48 -6.59 19.47
N GLY A 95 20.90 -7.59 18.81
CA GLY A 95 19.81 -7.38 17.84
C GLY A 95 18.58 -6.67 18.41
N SER A 96 18.22 -6.91 19.67
CA SER A 96 17.08 -6.20 20.29
C SER A 96 17.32 -4.70 20.46
N THR A 97 18.59 -4.26 20.59
CA THR A 97 18.94 -2.82 20.65
C THR A 97 18.79 -2.20 19.27
N ARG A 98 19.37 -2.85 18.24
CA ARG A 98 19.22 -2.43 16.85
C ARG A 98 17.76 -2.38 16.40
N GLU A 99 16.94 -3.37 16.77
CA GLU A 99 15.50 -3.37 16.49
C GLU A 99 14.77 -2.17 17.12
N LYS A 100 15.16 -1.75 18.33
CA LYS A 100 14.58 -0.58 19.00
C LYS A 100 14.97 0.71 18.27
N ALA A 101 16.24 0.84 17.89
CA ALA A 101 16.73 1.96 17.12
C ALA A 101 16.04 2.08 15.75
N LEU A 102 15.93 0.97 15.00
CA LEU A 102 15.20 0.93 13.73
C LEU A 102 13.73 1.34 13.90
N SER A 103 13.07 0.90 14.97
CA SER A 103 11.70 1.31 15.27
C SER A 103 11.62 2.81 15.52
N GLY A 104 12.52 3.37 16.35
CA GLY A 104 12.58 4.80 16.62
C GLY A 104 12.82 5.65 15.37
N LEU A 105 13.72 5.20 14.49
CA LEU A 105 13.98 5.85 13.20
C LEU A 105 12.75 5.81 12.28
N VAL A 106 12.11 4.65 12.13
CA VAL A 106 10.86 4.52 11.34
C VAL A 106 9.78 5.45 11.89
N ASP A 107 9.61 5.50 13.21
CA ASP A 107 8.62 6.34 13.86
C ASP A 107 8.91 7.83 13.62
N ALA A 108 10.17 8.24 13.63
CA ALA A 108 10.59 9.60 13.35
C ALA A 108 10.40 10.00 11.88
N PHE A 109 10.77 9.13 10.93
CA PHE A 109 10.51 9.33 9.51
C PHE A 109 9.02 9.43 9.21
N GLU A 110 8.17 8.60 9.82
CA GLU A 110 6.72 8.71 9.62
C GLU A 110 6.13 9.98 10.24
N GLY A 111 6.75 10.53 11.29
CA GLY A 111 6.28 11.73 11.96
C GLY A 111 6.72 13.04 11.28
N HIS A 112 7.82 13.03 10.51
CA HIS A 112 8.46 14.23 9.98
C HIS A 112 9.22 13.95 8.67
N VAL A 113 9.24 14.92 7.75
CA VAL A 113 10.12 14.88 6.57
C VAL A 113 11.53 15.33 6.99
N LEU A 114 12.39 14.37 7.31
CA LEU A 114 13.71 14.60 7.93
C LEU A 114 14.85 14.90 6.91
N LEU A 115 14.59 15.68 5.85
CA LEU A 115 15.54 15.91 4.76
C LEU A 115 16.92 16.41 5.24
N LYS A 116 16.94 17.46 6.08
CA LYS A 116 18.17 18.05 6.62
C LYS A 116 19.02 17.07 7.43
N PHE A 117 18.36 16.16 8.15
CA PHE A 117 19.06 15.17 8.97
C PHE A 117 19.72 14.10 8.09
N VAL A 118 19.08 13.70 6.98
CA VAL A 118 19.58 12.60 6.14
C VAL A 118 20.59 13.04 5.08
N GLU A 119 20.62 14.31 4.70
CA GLU A 119 21.45 14.84 3.59
C GLU A 119 22.92 14.39 3.66
N ASN A 120 23.52 14.36 4.86
CA ASN A 120 24.91 13.95 5.07
C ASN A 120 25.07 12.55 5.71
N LYS A 121 23.96 11.85 5.95
CA LYS A 121 23.93 10.59 6.73
C LYS A 121 23.30 9.41 5.96
N PHE A 122 22.72 9.65 4.77
CA PHE A 122 21.94 8.63 4.05
C PHE A 122 22.77 7.38 3.69
N ILE A 123 24.03 7.53 3.26
CA ILE A 123 24.92 6.39 2.95
C ILE A 123 25.16 5.53 4.21
N THR A 124 25.44 6.17 5.35
CA THR A 124 25.66 5.49 6.63
C THR A 124 24.40 4.74 7.07
N LEU A 125 23.24 5.41 7.02
CA LEU A 125 21.94 4.82 7.35
C LEU A 125 21.63 3.62 6.44
N LEU A 126 21.78 3.79 5.14
CA LEU A 126 21.52 2.77 4.13
C LEU A 126 22.37 1.51 4.38
N ASN A 127 23.67 1.70 4.62
CA ASN A 127 24.58 0.60 4.95
C ASN A 127 24.12 -0.19 6.19
N GLN A 128 23.68 0.50 7.25
CA GLN A 128 23.17 -0.17 8.44
C GLN A 128 21.85 -0.90 8.22
N TYR A 129 20.95 -0.32 7.42
CA TYR A 129 19.69 -0.96 7.08
C TYR A 129 19.92 -2.20 6.20
N ILE A 130 20.82 -2.13 5.22
CA ILE A 130 21.21 -3.29 4.39
C ILE A 130 21.80 -4.40 5.26
N ASN A 131 22.68 -4.07 6.21
CA ASN A 131 23.24 -5.06 7.14
C ASN A 131 22.16 -5.74 7.98
N SER A 132 21.17 -4.97 8.44
CA SER A 132 20.00 -5.46 9.18
C SER A 132 19.14 -6.40 8.34
N ILE A 133 18.96 -6.13 7.03
CA ILE A 133 18.26 -7.04 6.12
C ILE A 133 19.04 -8.34 5.90
N LYS A 134 20.37 -8.25 5.76
CA LYS A 134 21.25 -9.39 5.46
C LYS A 134 21.40 -10.34 6.65
N ARG A 135 21.57 -9.80 7.86
CA ARG A 135 21.99 -10.57 9.05
C ARG A 135 21.01 -10.51 10.22
N GLY A 136 20.05 -9.59 10.19
CA GLY A 136 19.12 -9.36 11.29
C GLY A 136 18.00 -10.39 11.39
N SER A 137 17.22 -10.28 12.46
CA SER A 137 15.99 -11.05 12.66
C SER A 137 14.95 -10.73 11.57
N THR A 138 13.86 -11.52 11.46
CA THR A 138 12.73 -11.15 10.60
C THR A 138 12.20 -9.74 10.91
N LYS A 139 12.09 -9.40 12.20
CA LYS A 139 11.58 -8.11 12.64
C LYS A 139 12.54 -6.97 12.29
N GLU A 140 13.83 -7.18 12.55
CA GLU A 140 14.90 -6.25 12.20
C GLU A 140 14.93 -5.99 10.69
N ALA A 141 14.85 -7.04 9.87
CA ALA A 141 14.81 -6.93 8.42
C ALA A 141 13.56 -6.18 7.93
N CYS A 142 12.38 -6.43 8.51
CA CYS A 142 11.16 -5.69 8.13
C CYS A 142 11.27 -4.19 8.47
N LEU A 143 11.76 -3.86 9.66
CA LEU A 143 11.97 -2.46 10.06
C LEU A 143 13.01 -1.78 9.17
N ALA A 144 14.11 -2.46 8.86
CA ALA A 144 15.15 -1.95 7.97
C ALA A 144 14.64 -1.75 6.53
N SER A 145 13.90 -2.70 5.96
CA SER A 145 13.27 -2.53 4.65
C SER A 145 12.32 -1.34 4.63
N ARG A 146 11.55 -1.13 5.71
CA ARG A 146 10.69 0.04 5.84
C ARG A 146 11.50 1.35 5.93
N ALA A 147 12.57 1.35 6.71
CA ALA A 147 13.45 2.51 6.87
C ALA A 147 14.16 2.90 5.56
N ILE A 148 14.58 1.94 4.73
CA ILE A 148 15.18 2.22 3.41
C ILE A 148 14.18 2.93 2.49
N GLY A 149 12.94 2.44 2.39
CA GLY A 149 11.94 3.10 1.55
C GLY A 149 11.56 4.50 2.06
N LEU A 150 11.48 4.68 3.38
CA LEU A 150 11.26 6.01 3.99
C LEU A 150 12.45 6.95 3.75
N LEU A 151 13.68 6.44 3.80
CA LEU A 151 14.89 7.18 3.47
C LEU A 151 14.84 7.67 2.01
N ALA A 152 14.51 6.79 1.06
CA ALA A 152 14.36 7.16 -0.35
C ALA A 152 13.28 8.23 -0.58
N ILE A 153 12.09 8.07 0.04
CA ILE A 153 11.01 9.07 -0.01
C ILE A 153 11.44 10.42 0.59
N THR A 154 12.21 10.39 1.68
CA THR A 154 12.61 11.60 2.39
C THR A 154 13.69 12.36 1.62
N VAL A 155 14.64 11.64 1.02
CA VAL A 155 15.72 12.24 0.25
C VAL A 155 15.17 12.89 -1.02
N GLY A 156 14.35 12.19 -1.81
CA GLY A 156 13.58 12.73 -2.95
C GLY A 156 14.38 13.34 -4.12
N ALA A 157 15.64 13.73 -3.91
CA ALA A 157 16.53 14.30 -4.92
C ALA A 157 17.11 13.19 -5.80
N GLU A 158 16.97 13.35 -7.12
CA GLU A 158 17.25 12.32 -8.14
C GLU A 158 18.60 11.61 -7.92
N ASN A 159 19.70 12.35 -7.70
CA ASN A 159 21.04 11.75 -7.54
C ASN A 159 21.17 10.89 -6.29
N ASN A 160 20.74 11.40 -5.13
CA ASN A 160 20.89 10.68 -3.86
C ASN A 160 19.90 9.50 -3.78
N ALA A 161 18.70 9.64 -4.36
CA ALA A 161 17.73 8.57 -4.44
C ALA A 161 18.17 7.44 -5.39
N HIS A 162 18.83 7.78 -6.50
CA HIS A 162 19.43 6.81 -7.41
C HIS A 162 20.54 6.00 -6.72
N GLU A 163 21.46 6.65 -5.99
CA GLU A 163 22.50 5.94 -5.23
C GLU A 163 21.89 4.97 -4.19
N ILE A 164 20.82 5.39 -3.49
CA ILE A 164 20.10 4.51 -2.56
C ILE A 164 19.53 3.29 -3.29
N MET A 165 18.96 3.48 -4.48
CA MET A 165 18.43 2.38 -5.27
C MET A 165 19.54 1.45 -5.75
N GLU A 166 20.61 1.98 -6.36
CA GLU A 166 21.72 1.20 -6.92
C GLU A 166 22.34 0.27 -5.86
N GLU A 167 22.64 0.82 -4.68
CA GLU A 167 23.26 0.07 -3.58
C GLU A 167 22.29 -0.94 -2.90
N SER A 168 20.97 -0.72 -3.00
CA SER A 168 19.98 -1.57 -2.32
C SER A 168 19.38 -2.69 -3.17
N VAL A 169 19.20 -2.48 -4.48
CA VAL A 169 18.45 -3.40 -5.35
C VAL A 169 19.04 -4.81 -5.36
N SER A 170 20.38 -4.93 -5.44
CA SER A 170 21.05 -6.24 -5.46
C SER A 170 20.80 -7.04 -4.17
N HIS A 171 20.84 -6.36 -3.03
CA HIS A 171 20.66 -6.94 -1.71
C HIS A 171 19.19 -7.28 -1.42
N LEU A 172 18.26 -6.42 -1.82
CA LEU A 172 16.83 -6.67 -1.73
C LEU A 172 16.43 -7.87 -2.61
N SER A 173 16.90 -7.91 -3.86
CA SER A 173 16.66 -9.02 -4.78
C SER A 173 17.19 -10.35 -4.22
N GLN A 174 18.41 -10.35 -3.65
CA GLN A 174 18.96 -11.54 -3.00
C GLN A 174 18.16 -11.98 -1.77
N ALA A 175 17.61 -11.03 -1.00
CA ALA A 175 16.76 -11.33 0.16
C ALA A 175 15.42 -11.98 -0.23
N LEU A 176 14.88 -11.67 -1.41
CA LEU A 176 13.67 -12.31 -1.95
C LEU A 176 13.88 -13.79 -2.31
N ILE A 177 15.07 -14.10 -2.86
CA ILE A 177 15.45 -15.46 -3.27
C ILE A 177 15.80 -16.33 -2.06
N SER A 178 16.64 -15.81 -1.17
CA SER A 178 17.19 -16.57 -0.03
C SER A 178 16.23 -16.70 1.17
N GLY A 179 15.29 -15.77 1.33
CA GLY A 179 14.35 -15.77 2.45
C GLY A 179 13.28 -16.85 2.33
N SER A 180 12.88 -17.44 3.46
CA SER A 180 11.68 -18.29 3.56
C SER A 180 10.53 -17.63 4.35
N ASP A 181 10.84 -16.59 5.14
CA ASP A 181 9.86 -15.87 5.96
C ASP A 181 8.97 -14.96 5.11
N ALA A 182 7.66 -15.19 5.19
CA ALA A 182 6.66 -14.47 4.43
C ALA A 182 6.63 -12.97 4.74
N ARG A 183 6.78 -12.58 6.02
CA ARG A 183 6.73 -11.17 6.45
C ARG A 183 7.97 -10.42 5.94
N LYS A 184 9.14 -11.04 6.05
CA LYS A 184 10.38 -10.49 5.50
C LYS A 184 10.24 -10.28 3.99
N LYS A 185 9.71 -11.27 3.25
CA LYS A 185 9.50 -11.14 1.79
C LYS A 185 8.56 -9.99 1.45
N SER A 186 7.41 -9.90 2.11
CA SER A 186 6.46 -8.80 1.87
C SER A 186 7.10 -7.42 2.10
N SER A 187 7.87 -7.27 3.19
CA SER A 187 8.53 -6.01 3.50
C SER A 187 9.64 -5.65 2.50
N VAL A 188 10.39 -6.64 2.02
CA VAL A 188 11.45 -6.46 1.01
C VAL A 188 10.85 -6.14 -0.36
N LEU A 189 9.72 -6.76 -0.74
CA LEU A 189 9.00 -6.46 -1.98
C LEU A 189 8.53 -5.00 -2.00
N ASP A 190 7.87 -4.56 -0.93
CA ASP A 190 7.42 -3.17 -0.82
C ASP A 190 8.60 -2.19 -0.86
N CYS A 191 9.69 -2.49 -0.14
CA CYS A 191 10.90 -1.68 -0.16
C CYS A 191 11.53 -1.59 -1.56
N LEU A 192 11.70 -2.72 -2.25
CA LEU A 192 12.26 -2.77 -3.60
C LEU A 192 11.42 -1.94 -4.57
N ALA A 193 10.09 -2.00 -4.45
CA ALA A 193 9.19 -1.20 -5.27
C ALA A 193 9.38 0.30 -5.02
N VAL A 194 9.45 0.72 -3.76
CA VAL A 194 9.62 2.15 -3.41
C VAL A 194 10.97 2.69 -3.87
N VAL A 195 12.08 2.00 -3.57
CA VAL A 195 13.41 2.51 -3.95
C VAL A 195 13.60 2.58 -5.45
N THR A 196 13.12 1.58 -6.20
CA THR A 196 13.19 1.61 -7.66
C THR A 196 12.26 2.67 -8.25
N PHE A 197 11.06 2.85 -7.71
CA PHE A 197 10.14 3.88 -8.20
C PHE A 197 10.70 5.30 -8.08
N ILE A 198 11.44 5.58 -7.01
CA ILE A 198 11.97 6.91 -6.71
C ILE A 198 13.34 7.13 -7.33
N GLY A 199 14.20 6.10 -7.31
CA GLY A 199 15.61 6.23 -7.67
C GLY A 199 15.96 5.80 -9.10
N ALA A 200 15.14 5.02 -9.80
CA ALA A 200 15.51 4.54 -11.13
C ALA A 200 15.52 5.69 -12.15
N ILE A 201 16.61 5.81 -12.90
CA ILE A 201 16.77 6.86 -13.91
C ILE A 201 16.21 6.41 -15.26
N ASP A 202 16.26 5.10 -15.55
CA ASP A 202 15.78 4.55 -16.80
C ASP A 202 14.92 3.28 -16.66
N LEU A 203 14.37 2.87 -17.79
CA LEU A 203 13.52 1.69 -17.88
C LEU A 203 14.32 0.39 -17.62
N ALA A 204 15.60 0.33 -17.96
CA ALA A 204 16.41 -0.86 -17.81
C ALA A 204 16.63 -1.19 -16.32
N GLU A 205 16.91 -0.16 -15.50
CA GLU A 205 16.99 -0.29 -14.05
C GLU A 205 15.66 -0.75 -13.45
N THR A 206 14.54 -0.16 -13.89
CA THR A 206 13.21 -0.58 -13.45
C THR A 206 12.91 -2.04 -13.84
N GLU A 207 13.34 -2.46 -15.03
CA GLU A 207 13.14 -3.81 -15.53
C GLU A 207 13.85 -4.86 -14.67
N ILE A 208 15.01 -4.54 -14.08
CA ILE A 208 15.73 -5.44 -13.16
C ILE A 208 14.84 -5.79 -11.96
N SER A 209 14.25 -4.78 -11.31
CA SER A 209 13.35 -4.97 -10.17
C SER A 209 12.05 -5.67 -10.56
N LEU A 210 11.46 -5.32 -11.71
CA LEU A 210 10.28 -6.01 -12.24
C LEU A 210 10.55 -7.50 -12.49
N LYS A 211 11.69 -7.85 -13.08
CA LYS A 211 12.12 -9.24 -13.28
C LYS A 211 12.31 -9.95 -11.95
N ALA A 212 12.96 -9.33 -10.97
CA ALA A 212 13.18 -9.90 -9.65
C ALA A 212 11.84 -10.21 -8.94
N MET A 213 10.89 -9.27 -8.97
CA MET A 213 9.54 -9.48 -8.42
C MET A 213 8.78 -10.55 -9.19
N TRP A 214 8.87 -10.56 -10.53
CA TRP A 214 8.20 -11.57 -11.36
C TRP A 214 8.69 -12.99 -11.06
N GLN A 215 9.99 -13.20 -10.79
CA GLN A 215 10.50 -14.50 -10.35
C GLN A 215 9.91 -14.96 -9.00
N VAL A 216 9.47 -14.03 -8.14
CA VAL A 216 8.77 -14.36 -6.89
C VAL A 216 7.31 -14.72 -7.17
N ILE A 217 6.63 -13.95 -8.04
CA ILE A 217 5.23 -14.14 -8.41
C ILE A 217 5.04 -15.46 -9.17
N TYR A 218 5.92 -15.70 -10.14
CA TYR A 218 5.87 -16.82 -11.07
C TYR A 218 7.25 -17.49 -11.17
N PRO A 219 7.65 -18.27 -10.15
CA PRO A 219 8.94 -18.96 -10.17
C PRO A 219 8.97 -20.00 -11.29
N LYS A 220 9.83 -19.81 -12.29
CA LYS A 220 10.00 -20.78 -13.38
C LYS A 220 10.48 -22.11 -12.78
N SER A 221 9.73 -23.17 -13.06
CA SER A 221 10.13 -24.53 -12.63
C SER A 221 11.37 -24.93 -13.44
N GLY A 222 12.54 -24.90 -12.81
CA GLY A 222 13.73 -25.50 -13.41
C GLY A 222 13.56 -27.03 -13.52
N PRO A 223 14.19 -27.69 -14.50
CA PRO A 223 14.00 -29.12 -14.77
C PRO A 223 14.37 -30.06 -13.61
N ASN A 224 15.00 -29.56 -12.54
CA ASN A 224 15.43 -30.33 -11.37
C ASN A 224 14.85 -29.84 -10.02
N VAL A 225 13.79 -29.01 -10.02
CA VAL A 225 13.21 -28.49 -8.77
C VAL A 225 11.91 -29.21 -8.47
N GLY A 226 11.90 -30.01 -7.39
CA GLY A 226 10.69 -30.66 -6.87
C GLY A 226 9.58 -29.65 -6.54
N LEU A 227 8.36 -30.16 -6.37
CA LEU A 227 7.09 -29.45 -6.10
C LEU A 227 7.28 -27.96 -5.72
N VAL A 228 7.00 -27.05 -6.67
CA VAL A 228 6.98 -25.61 -6.42
C VAL A 228 6.10 -25.35 -5.20
N LYS A 229 6.72 -24.95 -4.07
CA LYS A 229 5.97 -24.57 -2.89
C LYS A 229 5.09 -23.39 -3.27
N LYS A 230 3.76 -23.56 -3.19
CA LYS A 230 2.80 -22.48 -3.42
C LYS A 230 3.18 -21.31 -2.50
N LEU A 231 3.43 -20.14 -3.09
CA LEU A 231 3.75 -18.93 -2.35
C LEU A 231 2.56 -18.58 -1.44
N PRO A 232 2.78 -18.17 -0.17
CA PRO A 232 1.69 -17.75 0.68
C PRO A 232 0.89 -16.63 0.02
N SER A 233 -0.45 -16.71 0.05
CA SER A 233 -1.33 -15.77 -0.66
C SER A 233 -1.07 -14.31 -0.29
N THR A 234 -0.72 -14.04 0.97
CA THR A 234 -0.34 -12.69 1.43
C THR A 234 0.91 -12.16 0.73
N VAL A 235 1.92 -13.01 0.50
CA VAL A 235 3.16 -12.61 -0.19
C VAL A 235 2.90 -12.45 -1.68
N LEU A 236 2.07 -13.32 -2.27
CA LEU A 236 1.68 -13.22 -3.67
C LEU A 236 0.93 -11.91 -3.96
N ALA A 237 -0.05 -11.55 -3.12
CA ALA A 237 -0.78 -10.30 -3.26
C ALA A 237 0.13 -9.07 -3.14
N VAL A 238 1.04 -9.07 -2.15
CA VAL A 238 2.03 -7.97 -2.00
C VAL A 238 2.98 -7.91 -3.19
N ALA A 239 3.46 -9.05 -3.69
CA ALA A 239 4.35 -9.10 -4.83
C ALA A 239 3.70 -8.54 -6.10
N ILE A 240 2.44 -8.91 -6.36
CA ILE A 240 1.67 -8.38 -7.50
C ILE A 240 1.44 -6.88 -7.33
N SER A 241 1.02 -6.42 -6.15
CA SER A 241 0.81 -4.99 -5.88
C SER A 241 2.09 -4.16 -6.07
N ALA A 242 3.23 -4.65 -5.57
CA ALA A 242 4.55 -4.03 -5.75
C ALA A 242 4.99 -4.00 -7.21
N TRP A 243 4.78 -5.11 -7.93
CA TRP A 243 5.09 -5.22 -9.35
C TRP A 243 4.22 -4.30 -10.21
N SER A 244 2.91 -4.24 -9.93
CA SER A 244 1.98 -3.33 -10.60
C SER A 244 2.29 -1.86 -10.31
N PHE A 245 2.72 -1.54 -9.09
CA PHE A 245 3.18 -0.21 -8.75
C PHE A 245 4.39 0.23 -9.59
N LEU A 246 5.41 -0.62 -9.71
CA LEU A 246 6.54 -0.33 -10.60
C LEU A 246 6.15 -0.29 -12.07
N LEU A 247 5.24 -1.16 -12.49
CA LEU A 247 4.74 -1.18 -13.87
C LEU A 247 4.12 0.17 -14.28
N THR A 248 3.62 0.97 -13.33
CA THR A 248 3.11 2.31 -13.63
C THR A 248 4.18 3.28 -14.16
N THR A 249 5.48 2.98 -14.03
CA THR A 249 6.56 3.81 -14.60
C THR A 249 6.87 3.44 -16.06
N ILE A 250 6.38 2.30 -16.55
CA ILE A 250 6.52 1.92 -17.96
C ILE A 250 5.56 2.77 -18.79
N SER A 251 6.12 3.69 -19.56
CA SER A 251 5.39 4.55 -20.49
C SER A 251 4.89 3.80 -21.74
N ASP A 252 3.82 4.31 -22.34
CA ASP A 252 2.98 3.71 -23.41
C ASP A 252 3.70 3.26 -24.71
N TRP A 253 4.96 3.63 -24.94
CA TRP A 253 5.60 3.58 -26.26
C TRP A 253 6.42 2.32 -26.58
N ARG A 254 6.58 1.36 -25.66
CA ARG A 254 7.39 0.13 -25.89
C ARG A 254 6.77 -1.16 -25.37
N ILE A 255 5.45 -1.24 -25.34
CA ILE A 255 4.78 -2.49 -24.95
C ILE A 255 4.73 -3.38 -26.19
N ASN A 256 5.74 -4.22 -26.39
CA ASN A 256 5.57 -5.37 -27.27
C ASN A 256 4.59 -6.34 -26.57
N PRO A 257 3.39 -6.60 -27.14
CA PRO A 257 2.41 -7.51 -26.55
C PRO A 257 2.97 -8.90 -26.26
N ASP A 258 3.95 -9.36 -27.05
CA ASP A 258 4.61 -10.65 -26.88
C ASP A 258 5.23 -10.79 -25.49
N ASN A 259 5.71 -9.69 -24.90
CA ASN A 259 6.36 -9.69 -23.59
C ASN A 259 5.37 -9.85 -22.44
N TRP A 260 4.07 -9.56 -22.67
CA TRP A 260 3.05 -9.53 -21.63
C TRP A 260 2.08 -10.70 -21.68
N LYS A 261 2.11 -11.52 -22.73
CA LYS A 261 1.25 -12.69 -22.90
C LYS A 261 1.27 -13.63 -21.68
N GLU A 262 2.46 -13.98 -21.21
CA GLU A 262 2.61 -14.87 -20.04
C GLU A 262 2.03 -14.21 -18.78
N SER A 263 2.29 -12.91 -18.58
CA SER A 263 1.79 -12.16 -17.44
C SER A 263 0.27 -12.02 -17.44
N VAL A 264 -0.33 -11.70 -18.59
CA VAL A 264 -1.78 -11.61 -18.78
C VAL A 264 -2.44 -12.96 -18.50
N ALA A 265 -1.88 -14.04 -19.05
CA ALA A 265 -2.38 -15.39 -18.83
C ALA A 265 -2.35 -15.76 -17.34
N PHE A 266 -1.21 -15.53 -16.68
CA PHE A 266 -1.05 -15.87 -15.28
C PHE A 266 -1.96 -15.04 -14.36
N LEU A 267 -1.99 -13.71 -14.54
CA LEU A 267 -2.86 -12.80 -13.76
C LEU A 267 -4.34 -13.15 -13.94
N SER A 268 -4.76 -13.54 -15.15
CA SER A 268 -6.12 -14.03 -15.39
C SER A 268 -6.47 -15.28 -14.56
N THR A 269 -5.52 -16.20 -14.34
CA THR A 269 -5.78 -17.36 -13.46
C THR A 269 -5.93 -16.95 -11.99
N LEU A 270 -5.25 -15.87 -11.57
CA LEU A 270 -5.30 -15.39 -10.18
C LEU A 270 -6.63 -14.71 -9.81
N LEU A 271 -7.44 -14.31 -10.79
CA LEU A 271 -8.83 -13.89 -10.56
C LEU A 271 -9.70 -15.00 -9.98
N GLU A 272 -9.28 -16.26 -10.11
CA GLU A 272 -9.98 -17.43 -9.56
C GLU A 272 -9.37 -17.94 -8.23
N ASP A 273 -8.37 -17.24 -7.67
CA ASP A 273 -7.77 -17.68 -6.39
C ASP A 273 -8.79 -17.59 -5.23
N ASN A 274 -8.56 -18.42 -4.21
CA ASN A 274 -9.40 -18.47 -3.01
C ASN A 274 -9.19 -17.24 -2.11
N ASP A 275 -8.03 -16.60 -2.21
CA ASP A 275 -7.67 -15.43 -1.43
C ASP A 275 -8.09 -14.13 -2.15
N ARG A 276 -8.93 -13.33 -1.49
CA ARG A 276 -9.46 -12.08 -2.05
C ARG A 276 -8.37 -11.05 -2.28
N SER A 277 -7.35 -10.97 -1.43
CA SER A 277 -6.26 -10.01 -1.61
C SER A 277 -5.45 -10.33 -2.86
N VAL A 278 -5.29 -11.62 -3.20
CA VAL A 278 -4.68 -12.04 -4.47
C VAL A 278 -5.55 -11.62 -5.65
N ARG A 279 -6.87 -11.86 -5.60
CA ARG A 279 -7.80 -11.45 -6.66
C ARG A 279 -7.81 -9.94 -6.88
N VAL A 280 -7.82 -9.16 -5.78
CA VAL A 280 -7.78 -7.70 -5.82
C VAL A 280 -6.48 -7.20 -6.44
N ALA A 281 -5.33 -7.70 -5.99
CA ALA A 281 -4.03 -7.30 -6.55
C ALA A 281 -3.91 -7.66 -8.05
N ALA A 282 -4.38 -8.84 -8.45
CA ALA A 282 -4.43 -9.23 -9.86
C ALA A 282 -5.39 -8.34 -10.68
N GLY A 283 -6.52 -7.95 -10.09
CA GLY A 283 -7.47 -7.01 -10.69
C GLY A 283 -6.86 -5.62 -10.94
N GLU A 284 -6.13 -5.07 -9.96
CA GLU A 284 -5.41 -3.79 -10.13
C GLU A 284 -4.35 -3.88 -11.24
N ALA A 285 -3.59 -4.98 -11.30
CA ALA A 285 -2.62 -5.23 -12.37
C ALA A 285 -3.28 -5.27 -13.77
N ILE A 286 -4.43 -5.94 -13.87
CA ILE A 286 -5.21 -6.04 -15.10
C ILE A 286 -5.82 -4.70 -15.50
N ALA A 287 -6.28 -3.91 -14.53
CA ALA A 287 -6.77 -2.56 -14.78
C ALA A 287 -5.69 -1.68 -15.42
N LEU A 288 -4.45 -1.78 -14.91
CA LEU A 288 -3.30 -1.12 -15.49
C LEU A 288 -3.01 -1.62 -16.91
N PHE A 289 -3.13 -2.92 -17.19
CA PHE A 289 -2.99 -3.45 -18.55
C PHE A 289 -4.06 -2.94 -19.53
N PHE A 290 -5.28 -2.67 -19.07
CA PHE A 290 -6.28 -2.00 -19.90
C PHE A 290 -5.91 -0.54 -20.15
N GLU A 291 -5.44 0.19 -19.13
CA GLU A 291 -4.99 1.58 -19.27
C GLU A 291 -3.81 1.73 -20.24
N LEU A 292 -2.81 0.86 -20.12
CA LEU A 292 -1.62 0.84 -20.96
C LEU A 292 -1.88 0.28 -22.38
N GLY A 293 -3.14 -0.03 -22.73
CA GLY A 293 -3.52 -0.55 -24.05
C GLY A 293 -3.00 -1.97 -24.35
N ILE A 294 -2.45 -2.68 -23.37
CA ILE A 294 -1.88 -4.04 -23.52
C ILE A 294 -2.96 -5.03 -23.97
N LEU A 295 -4.16 -4.91 -23.39
CA LEU A 295 -5.31 -5.76 -23.70
C LEU A 295 -6.14 -5.25 -24.89
N ASP A 296 -5.89 -4.00 -25.32
CA ASP A 296 -6.68 -3.27 -26.32
C ASP A 296 -5.85 -3.01 -27.58
N LEU A 297 -5.18 -4.05 -28.06
CA LEU A 297 -4.55 -4.07 -29.38
C LEU A 297 -5.59 -3.81 -30.47
N HIS A 298 -5.66 -2.55 -30.90
CA HIS A 298 -6.35 -2.21 -32.14
C HIS A 298 -5.43 -2.59 -33.30
N ARG A 299 -6.02 -3.04 -34.40
CA ARG A 299 -5.30 -3.19 -35.67
C ARG A 299 -4.65 -1.83 -35.96
N SER A 300 -3.32 -1.72 -35.84
CA SER A 300 -2.65 -0.49 -36.25
C SER A 300 -2.86 -0.37 -37.76
N ASP A 301 -3.55 0.68 -38.21
CA ASP A 301 -3.83 0.91 -39.64
C ASP A 301 -2.57 1.29 -40.46
N HIS A 302 -1.38 1.29 -39.86
CA HIS A 302 -0.11 1.40 -40.56
C HIS A 302 0.38 0.01 -40.99
N ILE A 303 -0.17 -0.45 -42.11
CA ILE A 303 0.29 -1.67 -42.81
C ILE A 303 1.43 -1.28 -43.76
N ASP A 304 2.67 -1.60 -43.37
CA ASP A 304 3.74 -1.80 -44.35
C ASP A 304 3.53 -3.18 -44.99
N ILE A 305 3.30 -3.19 -46.31
CA ILE A 305 2.79 -4.33 -47.11
C ILE A 305 3.84 -5.47 -47.29
N ASP A 306 5.03 -5.37 -46.71
CA ASP A 306 6.16 -6.23 -47.09
C ASP A 306 6.36 -7.51 -46.24
N ASN A 307 5.43 -7.94 -45.38
CA ASN A 307 5.70 -9.11 -44.53
C ASN A 307 4.49 -10.00 -44.14
N LEU A 308 4.06 -10.86 -45.07
CA LEU A 308 2.94 -11.82 -44.93
C LEU A 308 3.10 -12.80 -43.74
N ASN A 309 4.33 -13.20 -43.39
CA ASN A 309 4.58 -14.06 -42.21
C ASN A 309 4.38 -13.30 -40.88
N HIS A 310 4.54 -11.99 -40.89
CA HIS A 310 4.34 -11.14 -39.71
C HIS A 310 2.84 -10.88 -39.45
N GLU A 311 2.02 -10.91 -40.50
CA GLU A 311 0.55 -10.78 -40.40
C GLU A 311 -0.10 -11.97 -39.69
N VAL A 312 0.29 -13.21 -40.02
CA VAL A 312 -0.29 -14.41 -39.39
C VAL A 312 0.02 -14.47 -37.89
N LEU A 313 1.25 -14.13 -37.49
CA LEU A 313 1.65 -14.06 -36.08
C LEU A 313 0.93 -12.91 -35.33
N LYS A 314 0.82 -11.72 -35.94
CA LYS A 314 0.06 -10.58 -35.39
C LYS A 314 -1.43 -10.92 -35.24
N HIS A 315 -2.02 -11.61 -36.21
CA HIS A 315 -3.43 -12.03 -36.17
C HIS A 315 -3.68 -13.07 -35.08
N GLY A 316 -2.79 -14.06 -34.94
CA GLY A 316 -2.84 -15.04 -33.86
C GLY A 316 -2.71 -14.39 -32.48
N MET A 317 -1.81 -13.42 -32.32
CA MET A 317 -1.66 -12.68 -31.07
C MET A 317 -2.88 -11.81 -30.75
N LEU A 318 -3.40 -11.08 -31.75
CA LEU A 318 -4.60 -10.27 -31.60
C LEU A 318 -5.79 -11.12 -31.12
N THR A 319 -6.02 -12.25 -31.79
CA THR A 319 -7.11 -13.19 -31.46
C THR A 319 -6.93 -13.76 -30.04
N TYR A 320 -5.70 -14.11 -29.69
CA TYR A 320 -5.37 -14.58 -28.34
C TYR A 320 -5.67 -13.52 -27.27
N MET A 321 -5.21 -12.28 -27.49
CA MET A 321 -5.43 -11.18 -26.53
C MET A 321 -6.91 -10.81 -26.41
N GLN A 322 -7.67 -10.83 -27.51
CA GLN A 322 -9.12 -10.64 -27.49
C GLN A 322 -9.84 -11.74 -26.70
N SER A 323 -9.44 -13.01 -26.87
CA SER A 323 -9.97 -14.13 -26.09
C SER A 323 -9.65 -13.98 -24.59
N MET A 324 -8.42 -13.57 -24.27
CA MET A 324 -8.03 -13.29 -22.88
C MET A 324 -8.81 -12.11 -22.29
N LYS A 325 -9.01 -11.03 -23.05
CA LYS A 325 -9.85 -9.90 -22.65
C LYS A 325 -11.27 -10.35 -22.34
N ALA A 326 -11.90 -11.14 -23.22
CA ALA A 326 -13.24 -11.67 -22.99
C ALA A 326 -13.31 -12.53 -21.72
N LYS A 327 -12.34 -13.43 -21.52
CA LYS A 327 -12.26 -14.26 -20.31
C LYS A 327 -12.11 -13.43 -19.04
N ILE A 328 -11.23 -12.43 -19.04
CA ILE A 328 -11.00 -11.52 -17.92
C ILE A 328 -12.28 -10.75 -17.59
N LEU A 329 -12.98 -10.22 -18.60
CA LEU A 329 -14.22 -9.47 -18.41
C LEU A 329 -15.35 -10.34 -17.84
N ALA A 330 -15.48 -11.59 -18.30
CA ALA A 330 -16.44 -12.53 -17.73
C ALA A 330 -16.15 -12.75 -16.23
N LYS A 331 -14.88 -12.97 -15.87
CA LYS A 331 -14.48 -13.16 -14.47
C LYS A 331 -14.65 -11.89 -13.62
N ALA A 332 -14.34 -10.73 -14.18
CA ALA A 332 -14.58 -9.45 -13.51
C ALA A 332 -16.08 -9.24 -13.23
N ASN A 333 -16.96 -9.65 -14.15
CA ASN A 333 -18.41 -9.63 -13.93
C ASN A 333 -18.78 -10.51 -12.73
N ASP A 334 -18.37 -11.78 -12.72
CA ASP A 334 -18.63 -12.72 -11.62
C ASP A 334 -18.17 -12.15 -10.26
N LEU A 335 -16.97 -11.58 -10.21
CA LEU A 335 -16.38 -11.03 -8.98
C LEU A 335 -17.05 -9.73 -8.52
N SER A 336 -17.62 -8.94 -9.44
CA SER A 336 -18.36 -7.72 -9.12
C SER A 336 -19.71 -7.98 -8.44
N VAL A 337 -20.29 -9.18 -8.64
CA VAL A 337 -21.58 -9.59 -8.08
C VAL A 337 -21.48 -10.75 -7.09
N GLU A 338 -20.27 -11.25 -6.80
CA GLU A 338 -20.03 -12.41 -5.92
C GLU A 338 -20.81 -12.31 -4.61
N ALA A 339 -21.66 -13.29 -4.29
CA ALA A 339 -22.48 -13.29 -3.09
C ALA A 339 -21.62 -13.44 -1.81
N GLY A 340 -22.02 -12.76 -0.73
CA GLY A 340 -21.36 -12.90 0.56
C GLY A 340 -21.69 -14.23 1.21
N GLY A 341 -20.69 -15.09 1.37
CA GLY A 341 -20.84 -16.35 2.11
C GLY A 341 -21.04 -16.14 3.61
N LYS A 342 -21.60 -17.14 4.32
CA LYS A 342 -21.65 -17.12 5.79
C LYS A 342 -20.22 -17.10 6.35
N GLY A 343 -19.86 -16.06 7.10
CA GLY A 343 -18.55 -15.90 7.73
C GLY A 343 -17.49 -15.17 6.88
N THR A 344 -17.83 -14.60 5.72
CA THR A 344 -16.88 -13.82 4.92
C THR A 344 -16.62 -12.44 5.51
N ASP A 345 -15.39 -11.94 5.39
CA ASP A 345 -15.05 -10.56 5.69
C ASP A 345 -15.81 -9.61 4.74
N LYS A 346 -16.84 -8.96 5.29
CA LYS A 346 -17.75 -8.08 4.55
C LYS A 346 -17.03 -6.89 3.92
N LYS A 347 -15.97 -6.37 4.55
CA LYS A 347 -15.25 -5.20 4.06
C LYS A 347 -14.46 -5.56 2.80
N ASN A 348 -13.67 -6.63 2.89
CA ASN A 348 -12.88 -7.15 1.78
C ASN A 348 -13.74 -7.57 0.58
N LEU A 349 -14.96 -8.07 0.81
CA LEU A 349 -15.90 -8.37 -0.28
C LEU A 349 -16.41 -7.10 -0.99
N ASN A 350 -16.72 -6.04 -0.24
CA ASN A 350 -17.18 -4.79 -0.83
C ASN A 350 -16.07 -4.11 -1.65
N ASP A 351 -14.84 -4.10 -1.12
CA ASP A 351 -13.68 -3.53 -1.81
C ASP A 351 -13.40 -4.30 -3.12
N GLN A 352 -13.52 -5.64 -3.11
CA GLN A 352 -13.43 -6.46 -4.32
C GLN A 352 -14.52 -6.08 -5.34
N ARG A 353 -15.79 -6.05 -4.93
CA ARG A 353 -16.91 -5.74 -5.82
C ARG A 353 -16.77 -4.34 -6.44
N ASP A 354 -16.39 -3.36 -5.64
CA ASP A 354 -16.15 -1.99 -6.07
C ASP A 354 -15.01 -1.91 -7.10
N LEU A 355 -13.88 -2.59 -6.86
CA LEU A 355 -12.77 -2.66 -7.81
C LEU A 355 -13.21 -3.24 -9.16
N PHE A 356 -13.81 -4.43 -9.17
CA PHE A 356 -14.18 -5.08 -10.43
C PHE A 356 -15.31 -4.35 -11.15
N GLN A 357 -16.22 -3.71 -10.42
CA GLN A 357 -17.20 -2.83 -11.04
C GLN A 357 -16.55 -1.63 -11.74
N LYS A 358 -15.54 -1.00 -11.10
CA LYS A 358 -14.78 0.10 -11.72
C LYS A 358 -14.00 -0.34 -12.95
N ILE A 359 -13.44 -1.55 -12.94
CA ILE A 359 -12.76 -2.13 -14.13
C ILE A 359 -13.75 -2.31 -15.28
N LEU A 360 -14.92 -2.89 -15.01
CA LEU A 360 -15.97 -3.07 -16.03
C LEU A 360 -16.44 -1.72 -16.58
N ASP A 361 -16.66 -0.74 -15.71
CA ASP A 361 -17.09 0.60 -16.09
C ASP A 361 -16.03 1.31 -16.94
N TYR A 362 -14.76 1.18 -16.57
CA TYR A 362 -13.62 1.71 -17.34
C TYR A 362 -13.57 1.11 -18.74
N VAL A 363 -13.67 -0.21 -18.87
CA VAL A 363 -13.63 -0.89 -20.19
C VAL A 363 -14.84 -0.53 -21.06
N GLN A 364 -15.99 -0.24 -20.47
CA GLN A 364 -17.21 0.15 -21.20
C GLN A 364 -17.23 1.62 -21.62
N THR A 365 -16.75 2.51 -20.75
CA THR A 365 -16.93 3.96 -20.91
C THR A 365 -15.64 4.72 -21.24
N GLY A 366 -14.48 4.10 -21.03
CA GLY A 366 -13.17 4.74 -21.09
C GLY A 366 -12.89 5.68 -19.90
N GLU A 367 -13.82 5.87 -18.97
CA GLU A 367 -13.66 6.80 -17.85
C GLU A 367 -13.04 6.10 -16.64
N CYS A 368 -11.88 6.58 -16.20
CA CYS A 368 -11.22 6.06 -15.00
C CYS A 368 -11.89 6.61 -13.72
N PRO A 369 -12.00 5.80 -12.65
CA PRO A 369 -12.45 6.29 -11.36
C PRO A 369 -11.55 7.41 -10.83
N GLU A 370 -12.17 8.53 -10.50
CA GLU A 370 -11.48 9.66 -9.87
C GLU A 370 -11.50 9.55 -8.34
N ILE A 371 -10.30 9.63 -7.74
CA ILE A 371 -10.09 9.67 -6.29
C ILE A 371 -9.56 11.05 -5.92
N SER A 372 -10.21 11.68 -4.94
CA SER A 372 -9.80 12.98 -4.40
C SER A 372 -9.56 12.86 -2.90
N LEU A 373 -8.33 13.10 -2.43
CA LEU A 373 -7.95 13.06 -1.02
C LEU A 373 -7.57 14.45 -0.53
N LYS A 374 -8.30 14.95 0.47
CA LYS A 374 -7.99 16.23 1.11
C LYS A 374 -6.85 16.04 2.11
N ILE A 375 -5.71 16.66 1.85
CA ILE A 375 -4.50 16.57 2.69
C ILE A 375 -4.45 17.72 3.70
N SER A 376 -4.94 18.91 3.34
CA SER A 376 -4.89 20.08 4.23
C SER A 376 -6.24 20.78 4.33
N SER A 377 -6.51 21.37 5.50
CA SER A 377 -7.73 22.15 5.77
C SER A 377 -7.84 23.36 4.82
N LYS A 378 -6.70 23.90 4.36
CA LYS A 378 -6.55 25.06 3.49
C LYS A 378 -6.24 24.71 2.03
N HIS A 379 -6.96 23.73 1.46
CA HIS A 379 -7.05 23.49 0.01
C HIS A 379 -6.02 22.56 -0.67
N GLY A 380 -5.26 21.76 0.09
CA GLY A 380 -4.46 20.69 -0.53
C GLY A 380 -5.31 19.47 -0.91
N LEU A 381 -5.49 19.20 -2.21
CA LEU A 381 -6.21 18.03 -2.72
C LEU A 381 -5.28 17.18 -3.61
N LEU A 382 -5.05 15.92 -3.25
CA LEU A 382 -4.50 14.95 -4.21
C LEU A 382 -5.62 14.42 -5.06
N ARG A 383 -5.43 14.46 -6.38
CA ARG A 383 -6.35 13.91 -7.35
C ARG A 383 -5.65 12.78 -8.10
N ALA A 384 -6.29 11.62 -8.16
CA ALA A 384 -5.91 10.55 -9.05
C ALA A 384 -7.06 10.33 -10.03
N SER A 385 -6.80 10.52 -11.32
CA SER A 385 -7.77 10.41 -12.41
C SER A 385 -7.44 9.27 -13.38
N THR A 386 -6.34 8.53 -13.15
CA THR A 386 -5.95 7.34 -13.92
C THR A 386 -5.71 6.14 -12.99
N TRP A 387 -5.72 4.91 -13.53
CA TRP A 387 -5.33 3.70 -12.82
C TRP A 387 -3.87 3.77 -12.37
N THR A 388 -2.98 4.28 -13.22
CA THR A 388 -1.58 4.56 -12.89
C THR A 388 -1.49 5.43 -11.63
N GLN A 389 -2.18 6.57 -11.60
CA GLN A 389 -2.18 7.47 -10.43
C GLN A 389 -2.84 6.82 -9.20
N THR A 390 -3.93 6.09 -9.40
CA THR A 390 -4.67 5.40 -8.33
C THR A 390 -3.81 4.32 -7.67
N ILE A 391 -3.12 3.50 -8.46
CA ILE A 391 -2.21 2.45 -7.98
C ILE A 391 -1.04 3.09 -7.23
N ARG A 392 -0.41 4.13 -7.79
CA ARG A 392 0.65 4.88 -7.11
C ARG A 392 0.21 5.46 -5.77
N LEU A 393 -0.96 6.10 -5.74
CA LEU A 393 -1.52 6.70 -4.53
C LEU A 393 -1.84 5.65 -3.46
N ASN A 394 -2.53 4.57 -3.83
CA ASN A 394 -2.90 3.51 -2.89
C ASN A 394 -1.66 2.80 -2.34
N PHE A 395 -0.67 2.53 -3.21
CA PHE A 395 0.57 1.89 -2.82
C PHE A 395 1.37 2.76 -1.84
N LEU A 396 1.62 4.03 -2.18
CA LEU A 396 2.36 4.95 -1.32
C LEU A 396 1.60 5.27 -0.04
N LYS A 397 0.27 5.36 -0.06
CA LYS A 397 -0.54 5.51 1.15
C LYS A 397 -0.44 4.31 2.08
N ARG A 398 -0.48 3.08 1.53
CA ARG A 398 -0.27 1.85 2.31
C ARG A 398 1.16 1.77 2.83
N PHE A 399 2.13 2.13 2.00
CA PHE A 399 3.54 2.13 2.38
C PHE A 399 3.83 3.19 3.42
N LEU A 400 3.34 4.41 3.35
CA LEU A 400 3.62 5.45 4.36
C LEU A 400 2.79 5.27 5.64
N GLY A 401 1.65 4.58 5.55
CA GLY A 401 0.81 4.28 6.71
C GLY A 401 0.37 5.55 7.43
N ARG A 402 0.71 5.67 8.72
CA ARG A 402 0.38 6.86 9.52
C ARG A 402 1.16 8.11 9.08
N GLY A 403 2.32 7.95 8.45
CA GLY A 403 3.12 9.07 7.94
C GLY A 403 2.62 9.66 6.63
N PHE A 404 1.66 9.01 5.96
CA PHE A 404 1.16 9.47 4.66
C PHE A 404 0.69 10.93 4.70
N LEU A 405 -0.08 11.31 5.72
CA LEU A 405 -0.62 12.67 5.82
C LEU A 405 0.49 13.71 5.96
N LYS A 406 1.51 13.44 6.78
CA LYS A 406 2.62 14.37 6.99
C LYS A 406 3.47 14.53 5.73
N HIS A 407 3.87 13.42 5.12
CA HIS A 407 4.63 13.47 3.88
C HIS A 407 3.82 14.12 2.75
N ALA A 408 2.53 13.85 2.64
CA ALA A 408 1.69 14.45 1.61
C ALA A 408 1.51 15.98 1.79
N GLN A 409 1.82 16.54 2.97
CA GLN A 409 1.78 17.99 3.24
C GLN A 409 3.13 18.67 3.00
N ASP A 410 4.21 17.98 3.32
CA ASP A 410 5.54 18.60 3.48
C ASP A 410 6.58 18.07 2.50
N ASN A 411 6.32 16.97 1.77
CA ASN A 411 7.29 16.31 0.92
C ASN A 411 7.11 16.70 -0.55
N GLU A 412 8.12 17.37 -1.11
CA GLU A 412 8.14 17.85 -2.50
C GLU A 412 7.98 16.72 -3.52
N LEU A 413 8.60 15.55 -3.30
CA LEU A 413 8.45 14.38 -4.19
C LEU A 413 6.99 13.96 -4.34
N LEU A 414 6.22 13.96 -3.25
CA LEU A 414 4.79 13.60 -3.33
C LEU A 414 3.96 14.71 -3.99
N HIS A 415 4.36 15.97 -3.84
CA HIS A 415 3.72 17.08 -4.53
C HIS A 415 3.91 16.98 -6.05
N ASP A 416 5.14 16.68 -6.50
CA ASP A 416 5.46 16.52 -7.91
C ASP A 416 4.76 15.29 -8.50
N LEU A 417 4.76 14.17 -7.77
CA LEU A 417 4.18 12.92 -8.25
C LEU A 417 2.67 13.00 -8.53
N PHE A 418 1.95 13.78 -7.72
CA PHE A 418 0.48 13.88 -7.77
C PHE A 418 -0.02 15.23 -8.28
N ASN A 419 0.86 16.04 -8.89
CA ASN A 419 0.56 17.38 -9.37
C ASN A 419 -0.22 18.19 -8.32
N PHE A 420 0.36 18.30 -7.12
CA PHE A 420 -0.29 18.98 -6.02
C PHE A 420 -0.51 20.45 -6.34
N GLU A 421 -1.74 20.79 -6.72
CA GLU A 421 -2.16 22.17 -6.84
C GLU A 421 -2.39 22.74 -5.44
N GLN A 422 -1.45 23.56 -4.95
CA GLN A 422 -1.80 24.52 -3.92
C GLN A 422 -2.79 25.49 -4.55
N ASP A 423 -4.06 25.33 -4.22
CA ASP A 423 -5.09 26.31 -4.54
C ASP A 423 -4.70 27.62 -3.82
N LYS A 424 -4.01 28.51 -4.55
CA LYS A 424 -3.58 29.84 -4.09
C LYS A 424 -4.77 30.79 -3.91
N THR A 425 -5.97 30.28 -3.61
CA THR A 425 -7.11 31.08 -3.20
C THR A 425 -6.88 31.56 -1.75
N VAL A 426 -6.01 32.56 -1.66
CA VAL A 426 -6.00 33.53 -0.58
C VAL A 426 -7.44 33.98 -0.34
N SER A 427 -8.00 33.60 0.81
CA SER A 427 -9.19 34.19 1.39
C SER A 427 -10.43 34.30 0.47
N LEU A 428 -11.01 33.18 0.06
CA LEU A 428 -12.39 33.21 -0.47
C LEU A 428 -13.36 33.73 0.60
N SER A 429 -14.11 34.78 0.24
CA SER A 429 -15.19 35.34 1.05
C SER A 429 -16.30 34.30 1.29
N SER A 430 -17.13 34.51 2.30
CA SER A 430 -18.23 33.61 2.67
C SER A 430 -19.18 33.27 1.51
N ILE A 431 -19.24 34.13 0.48
CA ILE A 431 -20.10 33.99 -0.70
C ILE A 431 -19.46 33.05 -1.73
N GLU A 432 -18.16 33.15 -1.98
CA GLU A 432 -17.44 32.27 -2.90
C GLU A 432 -17.35 30.84 -2.36
N LYS A 433 -17.21 30.67 -1.04
CA LYS A 433 -17.37 29.36 -0.38
C LYS A 433 -18.77 28.76 -0.56
N LYS A 434 -19.79 29.59 -0.73
CA LYS A 434 -21.18 29.13 -0.94
C LYS A 434 -21.43 28.75 -2.40
N ILE A 435 -20.84 29.49 -3.34
CA ILE A 435 -20.90 29.21 -4.78
C ILE A 435 -20.13 27.92 -5.10
N SER A 436 -18.89 27.77 -4.61
CA SER A 436 -18.09 26.56 -4.82
C SER A 436 -18.71 25.31 -4.18
N ARG A 437 -19.34 25.44 -3.00
CA ARG A 437 -20.17 24.37 -2.43
C ARG A 437 -21.35 24.01 -3.32
N SER A 438 -22.03 25.02 -3.90
CA SER A 438 -23.16 24.77 -4.80
C SER A 438 -22.74 24.09 -6.11
N GLU A 439 -21.55 24.41 -6.64
CA GLU A 439 -20.99 23.77 -7.83
C GLU A 439 -20.51 22.35 -7.55
N GLY A 440 -19.85 22.13 -6.40
CA GLY A 440 -19.52 20.80 -5.91
C GLY A 440 -20.77 19.93 -5.69
N ASP A 441 -21.84 20.49 -5.13
CA ASP A 441 -23.12 19.80 -4.94
C ASP A 441 -23.81 19.50 -6.27
N LYS A 442 -23.72 20.40 -7.26
CA LYS A 442 -24.21 20.14 -8.63
C LYS A 442 -23.43 19.02 -9.31
N GLY A 443 -22.09 19.04 -9.23
CA GLY A 443 -21.23 17.98 -9.77
C GLY A 443 -21.47 16.64 -9.10
N ARG A 444 -21.63 16.61 -7.77
CA ARG A 444 -21.96 15.41 -7.00
C ARG A 444 -23.36 14.87 -7.36
N THR A 445 -24.32 15.76 -7.56
CA THR A 445 -25.67 15.40 -8.01
C THR A 445 -25.66 14.84 -9.44
N GLN A 446 -24.85 15.41 -10.33
CA GLN A 446 -24.68 14.89 -11.70
C GLN A 446 -24.01 13.52 -11.71
N LYS A 447 -22.93 13.33 -10.92
CA LYS A 447 -22.28 12.02 -10.75
C LYS A 447 -23.26 10.99 -10.20
N MET A 448 -24.01 11.30 -9.14
CA MET A 448 -25.04 10.42 -8.60
C MET A 448 -26.16 10.11 -9.61
N LYS A 449 -26.54 11.05 -10.47
CA LYS A 449 -27.51 10.80 -11.55
C LYS A 449 -26.94 9.85 -12.61
N LYS A 450 -25.68 10.02 -12.99
CA LYS A 450 -24.96 9.12 -13.91
C LYS A 450 -24.84 7.70 -13.33
N ASP A 451 -24.42 7.59 -12.07
CA ASP A 451 -24.31 6.31 -11.35
C ASP A 451 -25.67 5.61 -11.24
N ARG A 452 -26.75 6.37 -10.96
CA ARG A 452 -28.13 5.83 -10.93
C ARG A 452 -28.58 5.33 -12.30
N LYS A 453 -28.22 6.05 -13.37
CA LYS A 453 -28.56 5.65 -14.75
C LYS A 453 -27.84 4.36 -15.14
N LEU A 454 -26.54 4.28 -14.88
CA LEU A 454 -25.74 3.08 -15.09
C LEU A 454 -26.29 1.88 -14.28
N ALA A 455 -26.66 2.11 -13.00
CA ALA A 455 -27.27 1.06 -12.18
C ALA A 455 -28.65 0.61 -12.72
N GLN A 456 -29.44 1.50 -13.33
CA GLN A 456 -30.72 1.15 -13.96
C GLN A 456 -30.52 0.38 -15.28
N GLU A 457 -29.54 0.76 -16.10
CA GLU A 457 -29.17 0.06 -17.32
C GLU A 457 -28.71 -1.38 -17.02
N ARG A 458 -27.91 -1.56 -15.94
CA ARG A 458 -27.52 -2.91 -15.45
C ARG A 458 -28.72 -3.76 -15.05
N LYS A 459 -29.69 -3.19 -14.32
CA LYS A 459 -30.92 -3.91 -13.95
C LYS A 459 -31.74 -4.34 -15.17
N ARG A 460 -31.79 -3.51 -16.21
CA ARG A 460 -32.48 -3.84 -17.47
C ARG A 460 -31.76 -4.94 -18.25
N GLY A 461 -30.43 -4.91 -18.31
CA GLY A 461 -29.64 -5.97 -18.96
C GLY A 461 -29.80 -7.35 -18.30
N HIS A 462 -29.92 -7.39 -16.97
CA HIS A 462 -30.15 -8.63 -16.21
C HIS A 462 -31.57 -9.20 -16.35
N LEU A 463 -32.57 -8.36 -16.62
CA LEU A 463 -33.96 -8.79 -16.88
C LEU A 463 -34.10 -9.46 -18.25
N ILE A 464 -33.33 -9.01 -19.26
CA ILE A 464 -33.38 -9.56 -20.62
C ILE A 464 -32.71 -10.94 -20.71
N THR A 465 -31.74 -11.23 -19.84
CA THR A 465 -31.04 -12.53 -19.80
C THR A 465 -31.77 -13.63 -19.00
N GLN A 466 -32.92 -13.32 -18.39
CA GLN A 466 -33.77 -14.30 -17.68
C GLN A 466 -35.03 -14.69 -18.47
N GLU A 467 -35.25 -14.11 -19.67
CA GLU A 467 -36.40 -14.41 -20.53
C GLU A 467 -36.05 -15.19 -21.83
N GLU A 468 -34.81 -15.67 -21.96
CA GLU A 468 -34.41 -16.70 -22.94
C GLU A 468 -33.91 -17.96 -22.20
#